data_AF-A0A3B0VWQ0-F1
#
_entry.id   AF-A0A3B0VWQ0-F1
#
_cell.length_a   1.000
_cell.length_b   1.000
_cell.length_c   1.000
_cell.angle_alpha   90.00
_cell.angle_beta   90.00
_cell.angle_gamma   90.00
#
_symmetry.space_group_name_H-M   'P 1'
#
loop_
_entity.id
_entity.type
_entity.pdbx_description
1 polymer ?
#
loop_
_entity_poly.entity_id
_entity_poly.type
_entity_poly.pdbx_seq_one_letter_code
_entity_poly.pdbx_strand_id
1 'polypeptide(L)'
;NLNLNQNQPVNELAADLRKAFSGIVAGNVKEFGRQQIEEKGVYQIAGDKDLMAKLDELLQSFVAQKRMKLPGSDYLPVFEVLK
;
A
#
# COMPACT_ATOMS: atom_id res chain seq x y z
N ASN A 1 11.90 5.12 -3.15
CA ASN A 1 11.89 4.99 -1.68
C ASN A 1 10.90 5.98 -1.08
N LEU A 2 10.10 5.51 -0.13
CA LEU A 2 9.18 6.33 0.67
C LEU A 2 9.82 6.56 2.03
N ASN A 3 9.74 7.77 2.56
CA ASN A 3 10.07 8.05 3.96
C ASN A 3 8.79 7.96 4.77
N LEU A 4 8.53 6.81 5.39
CA LEU A 4 7.36 6.59 6.24
C LEU A 4 7.79 6.59 7.72
N ASN A 5 8.39 7.71 8.13
CA ASN A 5 8.84 7.96 9.50
C ASN A 5 8.07 9.15 10.11
N GLN A 6 7.78 9.11 11.40
CA GLN A 6 7.01 10.16 12.10
C GLN A 6 7.86 11.38 12.49
N ASN A 7 9.19 11.26 12.48
CA ASN A 7 10.15 12.33 12.79
C ASN A 7 10.46 13.23 11.57
N GLN A 8 9.48 13.45 10.70
CA GLN A 8 9.58 14.37 9.57
C GLN A 8 8.39 15.36 9.59
N PRO A 9 8.46 16.47 8.84
CA PRO A 9 7.33 17.39 8.73
C PRO A 9 6.05 16.68 8.29
N VAL A 10 4.91 17.00 8.92
CA VAL A 10 3.62 16.32 8.68
C VAL A 10 3.21 16.35 7.21
N ASN A 11 3.47 17.45 6.51
CA ASN A 11 3.21 17.60 5.08
C ASN A 11 4.07 16.66 4.22
N GLU A 12 5.30 16.37 4.62
CA GLU A 12 6.18 15.44 3.92
C GLU A 12 5.74 13.99 4.15
N LEU A 13 5.42 13.62 5.39
CA LEU A 13 4.85 12.31 5.70
C LEU A 13 3.54 12.08 4.92
N ALA A 14 2.67 13.08 4.86
CA ALA A 14 1.45 13.00 4.07
C ALA A 14 1.73 12.82 2.56
N ALA A 15 2.75 13.48 2.02
CA ALA A 15 3.15 13.33 0.63
C ALA A 15 3.66 11.92 0.32
N ASP A 16 4.39 11.28 1.23
CA ASP A 16 4.88 9.92 1.07
C ASP A 16 3.79 8.85 1.30
N LEU A 17 2.88 9.06 2.25
CA LEU A 17 1.67 8.24 2.38
C LEU A 17 0.83 8.29 1.10
N ARG A 18 0.65 9.48 0.51
CA ARG A 18 -0.05 9.63 -0.78
C ARG A 18 0.62 8.82 -1.88
N LYS A 19 1.96 8.82 -1.96
CA LYS A 19 2.70 7.99 -2.92
C LYS A 19 2.50 6.50 -2.65
N ALA A 20 2.50 6.07 -1.38
CA ALA A 20 2.24 4.67 -0.99
C ALA A 20 0.87 4.19 -1.52
N PHE A 21 -0.20 4.94 -1.23
CA PHE A 21 -1.54 4.62 -1.74
C PHE A 21 -1.61 4.67 -3.26
N SER A 22 -0.95 5.64 -3.90
CA SER A 22 -0.87 5.70 -5.37
C SER A 22 -0.19 4.47 -5.97
N GLY A 23 0.83 3.91 -5.29
CA GLY A 23 1.48 2.67 -5.67
C GLY A 23 0.53 1.48 -5.59
N ILE A 24 -0.21 1.34 -4.48
CA ILE A 24 -1.23 0.28 -4.30
C ILE A 24 -2.29 0.37 -5.40
N VAL A 25 -2.80 1.56 -5.69
CA VAL A 25 -3.78 1.77 -6.78
C VAL A 25 -3.15 1.38 -8.12
N ALA A 26 -1.91 1.78 -8.39
CA ALA A 26 -1.23 1.40 -9.62
C ALA A 26 -1.09 -0.12 -9.76
N GLY A 27 -0.65 -0.82 -8.72
CA GLY A 27 -0.55 -2.28 -8.70
C GLY A 27 -1.89 -2.98 -8.89
N ASN A 28 -2.98 -2.41 -8.40
CA ASN A 28 -4.31 -3.02 -8.51
C ASN A 28 -4.94 -2.87 -9.90
N VAL A 29 -4.80 -1.70 -10.55
CA VAL A 29 -5.62 -1.39 -11.74
C VAL A 29 -4.85 -0.91 -12.96
N LYS A 30 -3.61 -0.44 -12.81
CA LYS A 30 -2.84 0.10 -13.95
C LYS A 30 -1.98 -1.00 -14.55
N GLU A 31 -1.97 -1.11 -15.87
CA GLU A 31 -1.23 -2.15 -16.60
C GLU A 31 0.24 -2.21 -16.18
N PHE A 32 0.94 -1.07 -16.21
CA PHE A 32 2.34 -1.01 -15.79
C PHE A 32 2.56 -1.42 -14.33
N GLY A 33 1.60 -1.17 -13.44
CA GLY A 33 1.70 -1.53 -12.04
C GLY A 33 1.51 -3.03 -11.87
N ARG A 34 0.51 -3.61 -12.54
CA ARG A 34 0.29 -5.05 -12.56
C ARG A 34 1.49 -5.82 -13.12
N GLN A 35 2.08 -5.33 -14.21
CA GLN A 35 3.30 -5.94 -14.77
C GLN A 35 4.45 -5.93 -13.75
N GLN A 36 4.64 -4.84 -13.00
CA GLN A 36 5.66 -4.81 -11.94
C GLN A 36 5.41 -5.85 -10.85
N ILE A 37 4.14 -6.06 -10.48
CA ILE A 37 3.76 -7.08 -9.49
C ILE A 37 4.04 -8.49 -10.01
N GLU A 38 3.73 -8.76 -11.28
CA GLU A 38 3.99 -10.05 -11.91
C GLU A 38 5.49 -10.34 -12.04
N GLU A 39 6.30 -9.33 -12.34
CA GLU A 39 7.74 -9.48 -12.54
C GLU A 39 8.55 -9.49 -11.22
N LYS A 40 8.13 -8.70 -10.22
CA LYS A 40 8.95 -8.40 -9.04
C LYS A 40 8.29 -8.82 -7.72
N GLY A 41 7.06 -9.30 -7.77
CA GLY A 41 6.25 -9.57 -6.58
C GLY A 41 5.60 -8.30 -6.02
N VAL A 42 4.97 -8.46 -4.86
CA VAL A 42 4.19 -7.40 -4.21
C VAL A 42 5.05 -6.22 -3.76
N TYR A 43 4.45 -5.03 -3.70
CA TYR A 43 5.15 -3.85 -3.16
C TYR A 43 5.39 -3.98 -1.66
N GLN A 44 6.65 -3.95 -1.24
CA GLN A 44 7.01 -3.89 0.16
C GLN A 44 6.95 -2.44 0.68
N ILE A 45 6.14 -2.21 1.70
CA ILE A 45 5.96 -0.90 2.33
C ILE A 45 6.62 -0.97 3.72
N ALA A 46 7.66 -0.17 3.92
CA ALA A 46 8.45 -0.14 5.14
C ALA A 46 8.51 1.27 5.72
N GLY A 47 8.66 1.36 7.04
CA GLY A 47 8.74 2.61 7.79
C GLY A 47 8.79 2.34 9.29
N ASP A 48 8.39 3.34 10.08
CA ASP A 48 8.34 3.21 11.53
C ASP A 48 7.30 2.18 11.96
N LYS A 49 7.67 1.33 12.92
CA LYS A 49 6.86 0.20 13.40
C LYS A 49 5.41 0.59 13.74
N ASP A 50 5.23 1.64 14.53
CA ASP A 50 3.89 2.08 14.96
C ASP A 50 3.06 2.62 13.80
N LEU A 51 3.69 3.28 12.82
CA LEU A 51 3.01 3.74 11.61
C LEU A 51 2.64 2.56 10.70
N MET A 52 3.55 1.60 10.52
CA MET A 52 3.32 0.41 9.70
C MET A 52 2.22 -0.47 10.28
N ALA A 53 2.14 -0.61 11.61
CA ALA A 53 1.03 -1.31 12.26
C ALA A 53 -0.34 -0.67 11.94
N LYS A 54 -0.44 0.66 12.02
CA LYS A 54 -1.68 1.40 11.69
C LYS A 54 -2.02 1.35 10.20
N LEU A 55 -1.01 1.43 9.34
CA LEU A 55 -1.19 1.34 7.89
C LEU A 55 -1.68 -0.05 7.48
N ASP A 56 -1.10 -1.11 8.05
CA ASP A 56 -1.55 -2.48 7.79
C ASP A 56 -3.00 -2.67 8.27
N GLU A 57 -3.34 -2.29 9.50
CA GLU A 57 -4.71 -2.37 10.01
C GLU A 57 -5.72 -1.68 9.09
N LEU A 58 -5.39 -0.46 8.63
CA LEU A 58 -6.22 0.30 7.70
C LEU A 58 -6.40 -0.45 6.37
N LEU A 59 -5.31 -0.93 5.77
CA LEU A 59 -5.35 -1.62 4.48
C LEU A 59 -6.09 -2.96 4.57
N GLN A 60 -5.87 -3.73 5.63
CA GLN A 60 -6.64 -4.96 5.90
C GLN A 60 -8.13 -4.67 6.06
N SER A 61 -8.49 -3.54 6.68
CA SER A 61 -9.90 -3.13 6.78
C SER A 61 -10.54 -2.88 5.40
N PHE A 62 -9.78 -2.36 4.42
CA PHE A 62 -10.26 -2.17 3.05
C PHE A 62 -10.44 -3.49 2.31
N VAL A 63 -9.55 -4.46 2.54
CA VAL A 63 -9.68 -5.82 2.00
C VAL A 63 -10.92 -6.49 2.58
N ALA A 64 -11.10 -6.48 3.90
CA ALA A 64 -12.24 -7.08 4.58
C ALA A 64 -13.58 -6.47 4.14
N GLN A 65 -13.59 -5.15 3.92
CA GLN A 65 -14.77 -4.42 3.44
C GLN A 65 -14.97 -4.52 1.91
N LYS A 66 -14.17 -5.32 1.20
CA LYS A 66 -14.23 -5.50 -0.26
C LYS A 66 -14.12 -4.19 -1.05
N ARG A 67 -13.30 -3.25 -0.56
CA ARG A 67 -13.07 -1.93 -1.21
C ARG A 67 -11.94 -1.94 -2.23
N MET A 68 -11.21 -3.04 -2.35
CA MET A 68 -10.01 -3.14 -3.21
C MET A 68 -10.30 -3.64 -4.63
N LYS A 69 -11.46 -4.27 -4.84
CA LYS A 69 -11.85 -4.90 -6.11
C LYS A 69 -13.37 -4.97 -6.20
N LEU A 70 -13.90 -4.90 -7.43
CA LEU A 70 -15.33 -5.14 -7.67
C LEU A 70 -15.70 -6.61 -7.35
N PRO A 71 -16.96 -6.90 -6.96
CA PRO A 71 -17.41 -8.26 -6.70
C PRO A 71 -17.17 -9.20 -7.88
N GLY A 72 -16.89 -10.48 -7.59
CA GLY A 72 -16.79 -11.56 -8.60
C GLY A 72 -15.58 -12.47 -8.45
N SER A 73 -14.56 -12.06 -7.69
CA SER A 73 -13.43 -12.91 -7.29
C SER A 73 -12.73 -12.33 -6.07
N ASP A 74 -11.96 -13.16 -5.38
CA ASP A 74 -11.17 -12.71 -4.24
C ASP A 74 -10.10 -11.70 -4.67
N TYR A 75 -9.77 -10.81 -3.73
CA TYR A 75 -8.71 -9.84 -3.88
C TYR A 75 -7.39 -10.43 -3.36
N LEU A 76 -6.35 -10.40 -4.19
CA LEU A 76 -4.99 -10.73 -3.79
C LEU A 76 -4.24 -9.40 -3.58
N PRO A 77 -3.73 -9.12 -2.36
CA PRO A 77 -2.97 -7.90 -2.11
C PRO A 77 -1.77 -7.75 -3.03
N VAL A 78 -1.58 -6.52 -3.55
CA VAL A 78 -0.41 -6.13 -4.34
C VAL A 78 0.68 -5.46 -3.48
N PHE A 79 0.55 -5.56 -2.17
CA PHE A 79 1.45 -4.97 -1.19
C PHE A 79 1.65 -5.89 0.01
N GLU A 80 2.76 -5.67 0.70
CA GLU A 80 3.09 -6.25 2.00
C GLU A 80 3.62 -5.12 2.90
N VAL A 81 3.01 -4.96 4.09
CA VAL A 81 3.49 -3.97 5.07
C VAL A 81 4.49 -4.66 6.01
N LEU A 82 5.73 -4.18 6.03
CA LEU A 82 6.79 -4.72 6.87
C LEU A 82 6.69 -4.12 8.28
N LYS A 83 6.48 -4.96 9.30
CA LYS A 83 6.24 -4.58 10.71
C LYS A 83 7.45 -4.82 11.61
#